data_AF-A0A965JLJ6-F1
#
_entry.id   AF-A0A965JLJ6-F1
#
_cell.length_a   1.000
_cell.length_b   1.000
_cell.length_c   1.000
_cell.angle_alpha   90.00
_cell.angle_beta   90.00
_cell.angle_gamma   90.00
#
_symmetry.space_group_name_H-M   'P 1'
#
loop_
_entity.id
_entity.type
_entity.pdbx_description
1 polymer ?
#
loop_
_entity_poly.entity_id
_entity_poly.type
_entity_poly.pdbx_seq_one_letter_code
_entity_poly.pdbx_strand_id
1 'polypeptide(L)'
;LNYFIMEKNLPFITIGIADSNYNNRVLPFLTGVDDGKVFKWYLTTFWRLAAFALLLGGLAISFMELFGDSGFIKQAFDNEFITGGKKAGAAVGLVVGLVLSIVTAWFLYSVTKKRAEQLNDQEYKGLLHFVFVTMIPRLITLIGELSFTYVMYIGLLQLVATLVGSLAYAPLLSYGLVLTTVPGVDMIANMLPNTIYGDYDNFSGGIQLALVGIVGSVLILTAYYIYREIYNYALKLVMALISFLPKFAIPLAIRNKSEN
;
A
#
# COMPACT_ATOMS: atom_id res chain seq x y z
N LEU A 1 -44.84 -20.97 3.37
CA LEU A 1 -44.64 -19.67 2.69
C LEU A 1 -44.37 -18.63 3.77
N ASN A 2 -43.11 -18.23 3.97
CA ASN A 2 -42.79 -17.15 4.91
C ASN A 2 -43.15 -15.81 4.27
N TYR A 3 -44.21 -15.17 4.77
CA TYR A 3 -44.51 -13.77 4.44
C TYR A 3 -43.45 -12.90 5.10
N PHE A 4 -42.56 -12.29 4.30
CA PHE A 4 -41.72 -11.18 4.75
C PHE A 4 -42.66 -10.01 5.11
N ILE A 5 -42.84 -9.74 6.39
CA ILE A 5 -43.55 -8.55 6.86
C ILE A 5 -42.62 -7.37 6.58
N MET A 6 -43.00 -6.46 5.67
CA MET A 6 -42.26 -5.23 5.41
C MET A 6 -42.28 -4.33 6.65
N GLU A 7 -41.11 -3.91 7.13
CA GLU A 7 -41.02 -2.90 8.19
C GLU A 7 -41.52 -1.55 7.69
N LYS A 8 -42.39 -0.90 8.46
CA LYS A 8 -42.93 0.41 8.07
C LYS A 8 -41.90 1.49 8.38
N ASN A 9 -41.66 2.38 7.43
CA ASN A 9 -40.79 3.54 7.61
C ASN A 9 -41.37 4.54 8.62
N LEU A 10 -42.70 4.58 8.77
CA LEU A 10 -43.39 5.37 9.80
C LEU A 10 -44.33 4.48 10.64
N PRO A 11 -44.37 4.65 11.97
CA PRO A 11 -45.08 3.75 12.88
C PRO A 11 -46.60 3.66 12.64
N PHE A 12 -47.19 4.69 12.02
CA PHE A 12 -48.65 4.80 11.85
C PHE A 12 -49.11 5.02 10.40
N ILE A 13 -48.19 5.12 9.43
CA ILE A 13 -48.53 5.45 8.03
C ILE A 13 -47.81 4.46 7.12
N THR A 14 -48.58 3.79 6.26
CA THR A 14 -48.05 2.84 5.26
C THR A 14 -47.95 3.58 3.93
N ILE A 15 -46.73 3.83 3.46
CA ILE A 15 -46.46 4.52 2.19
C ILE A 15 -45.71 3.54 1.31
N GLY A 16 -46.40 2.90 0.36
CA GLY A 16 -45.86 1.74 -0.40
C GLY A 16 -44.48 1.96 -1.04
N ILE A 17 -44.19 3.17 -1.52
CA ILE A 17 -42.88 3.51 -2.10
C ILE A 17 -41.81 3.72 -1.01
N ALA A 18 -42.17 4.39 0.10
CA ALA A 18 -41.24 4.68 1.18
C ALA A 18 -40.92 3.43 1.99
N ASP A 19 -41.91 2.59 2.28
CA ASP A 19 -41.75 1.31 2.99
C ASP A 19 -40.99 0.30 2.12
N SER A 20 -41.22 0.28 0.81
CA SER A 20 -40.45 -0.55 -0.12
C SER A 20 -38.98 -0.11 -0.17
N ASN A 21 -38.70 1.19 -0.31
CA ASN A 21 -37.32 1.69 -0.33
C ASN A 21 -36.63 1.53 1.05
N TYR A 22 -37.37 1.68 2.13
CA TYR A 22 -36.87 1.46 3.48
C TYR A 22 -36.43 0.00 3.66
N ASN A 23 -37.28 -0.98 3.34
CA ASN A 23 -36.92 -2.39 3.45
C ASN A 23 -35.87 -2.87 2.44
N ASN A 24 -35.85 -2.31 1.23
CA ASN A 24 -34.95 -2.79 0.18
C ASN A 24 -33.58 -2.09 0.17
N ARG A 25 -33.47 -0.89 0.74
CA ARG A 25 -32.23 -0.10 0.69
C ARG A 25 -31.75 0.31 2.08
N VAL A 26 -32.64 0.79 2.94
CA VAL A 26 -32.27 1.36 4.24
C VAL A 26 -32.01 0.27 5.28
N LEU A 27 -32.93 -0.67 5.47
CA LEU A 27 -32.76 -1.80 6.39
C LEU A 27 -31.51 -2.63 6.07
N PRO A 28 -31.30 -3.10 4.82
CA PRO A 28 -30.14 -3.92 4.50
C PRO A 28 -28.83 -3.17 4.71
N PHE A 29 -28.84 -1.85 4.49
CA PHE A 29 -27.69 -0.99 4.78
C PHE A 29 -27.45 -0.84 6.28
N LEU A 30 -28.48 -0.50 7.08
CA LEU A 30 -28.37 -0.34 8.53
C LEU A 30 -27.99 -1.66 9.21
N THR A 31 -28.67 -2.77 8.87
CA THR A 31 -28.29 -4.11 9.32
C THR A 31 -26.87 -4.47 8.85
N GLY A 32 -26.45 -4.05 7.65
CA GLY A 32 -25.08 -4.22 7.17
C GLY A 32 -24.03 -3.35 7.88
N VAL A 33 -24.43 -2.20 8.41
CA VAL A 33 -23.62 -1.32 9.27
C VAL A 33 -23.48 -1.96 10.65
N ASP A 34 -24.58 -2.45 11.22
CA ASP A 34 -24.61 -3.14 12.52
C ASP A 34 -23.81 -4.45 12.50
N ASP A 35 -23.96 -5.25 11.43
CA ASP A 35 -23.17 -6.45 11.16
C ASP A 35 -21.71 -6.13 10.74
N GLY A 36 -21.39 -4.85 10.50
CA GLY A 36 -20.09 -4.35 10.07
C GLY A 36 -19.60 -4.80 8.69
N LYS A 37 -20.45 -5.48 7.92
CA LYS A 37 -20.20 -5.86 6.52
C LYS A 37 -19.90 -4.64 5.64
N VAL A 38 -20.59 -3.52 5.89
CA VAL A 38 -20.39 -2.25 5.16
C VAL A 38 -19.00 -1.67 5.44
N PHE A 39 -18.53 -1.70 6.69
CA PHE A 39 -17.18 -1.22 7.05
C PHE A 39 -16.08 -2.05 6.39
N LYS A 40 -16.20 -3.38 6.46
CA LYS A 40 -15.28 -4.29 5.80
C LYS A 40 -15.25 -4.06 4.28
N TRP A 41 -16.43 -3.90 3.67
CA TRP A 41 -16.54 -3.62 2.23
C TRP A 41 -15.85 -2.30 1.85
N TYR A 42 -16.07 -1.23 2.62
CA TYR A 42 -15.46 0.08 2.36
C TYR A 42 -13.93 0.02 2.43
N LEU A 43 -13.38 -0.54 3.51
CA LEU A 43 -11.93 -0.66 3.70
C LEU A 43 -11.27 -1.53 2.63
N THR A 44 -11.91 -2.66 2.29
CA THR A 44 -11.44 -3.54 1.22
C THR A 44 -11.48 -2.84 -0.14
N THR A 45 -12.56 -2.11 -0.43
CA THR A 45 -12.73 -1.39 -1.69
C THR A 45 -11.69 -0.28 -1.84
N PHE A 46 -11.36 0.43 -0.76
CA PHE A 46 -10.28 1.41 -0.75
C PHE A 46 -8.94 0.79 -1.18
N TRP A 47 -8.59 -0.39 -0.68
CA TRP A 47 -7.35 -1.08 -1.06
C TRP A 47 -7.37 -1.55 -2.52
N ARG A 48 -8.53 -1.99 -3.03
CA ARG A 48 -8.69 -2.34 -4.45
C ARG A 48 -8.51 -1.11 -5.34
N LEU A 49 -9.09 0.02 -4.96
CA LEU A 49 -8.92 1.29 -5.68
C LEU A 49 -7.45 1.74 -5.66
N ALA A 50 -6.77 1.64 -4.51
CA ALA A 50 -5.36 1.92 -4.40
C ALA A 50 -4.51 1.02 -5.32
N ALA A 51 -4.84 -0.26 -5.44
CA ALA A 51 -4.17 -1.16 -6.39
C ALA A 51 -4.29 -0.63 -7.83
N PHE A 52 -5.50 -0.29 -8.27
CA PHE A 52 -5.71 0.26 -9.62
C PHE A 52 -5.03 1.61 -9.82
N ALA A 53 -4.99 2.47 -8.79
CA ALA A 53 -4.27 3.73 -8.85
C ALA A 53 -2.76 3.53 -9.06
N LEU A 54 -2.15 2.52 -8.44
CA LEU A 54 -0.74 2.16 -8.65
C LEU A 54 -0.48 1.66 -10.08
N LEU A 55 -1.40 0.89 -10.67
CA LEU A 55 -1.24 0.42 -12.05
C LEU A 55 -1.43 1.54 -13.06
N LEU A 56 -2.62 2.16 -13.04
CA LEU A 56 -3.01 3.17 -14.03
C LEU A 56 -2.19 4.44 -13.88
N GLY A 57 -1.90 4.85 -12.64
CA GLY A 57 -0.99 5.95 -12.37
C GLY A 57 0.43 5.65 -12.84
N GLY A 58 0.90 4.41 -12.66
CA GLY A 58 2.27 4.04 -13.01
C GLY A 58 2.46 4.04 -14.52
N LEU A 59 1.45 3.55 -15.25
CA LEU A 59 1.39 3.65 -16.71
C LEU A 59 1.31 5.11 -17.16
N ALA A 60 0.41 5.90 -16.59
CA ALA A 60 0.23 7.31 -16.98
C ALA A 60 1.52 8.12 -16.78
N ILE A 61 2.18 8.01 -15.62
CA ILE A 61 3.45 8.68 -15.33
C ILE A 61 4.55 8.19 -16.28
N SER A 62 4.58 6.90 -16.59
CA SER A 62 5.53 6.34 -17.57
C SER A 62 5.36 6.90 -18.99
N PHE A 63 4.21 7.50 -19.33
CA PHE A 63 4.06 8.25 -20.57
C PHE A 63 4.34 9.75 -20.39
N MET A 64 3.93 10.33 -19.26
CA MET A 64 4.13 11.75 -18.98
C MET A 64 5.60 12.13 -18.83
N GLU A 65 6.39 11.34 -18.10
CA GLU A 65 7.82 11.58 -17.86
C GLU A 65 8.70 11.31 -19.11
N LEU A 66 8.13 10.71 -20.16
CA LEU A 66 8.84 10.45 -21.40
C LEU A 66 9.02 11.75 -22.21
N PHE A 67 8.01 12.62 -22.15
CA PHE A 67 7.87 13.83 -22.97
C PHE A 67 7.81 15.10 -22.10
N GLY A 68 7.85 16.28 -22.74
CA GLY A 68 7.76 17.57 -22.07
C GLY A 68 9.11 18.19 -21.74
N ASP A 69 9.07 19.39 -21.14
CA ASP A 69 10.25 20.24 -20.97
C ASP A 69 11.28 19.71 -19.97
N SER A 70 10.86 18.80 -19.09
CA SER A 70 11.71 18.03 -18.19
C SER A 70 11.67 16.53 -18.50
N GLY A 71 11.09 16.11 -19.62
CA GLY A 71 10.94 14.70 -19.96
C GLY A 71 12.27 14.04 -20.32
N PHE A 72 12.31 12.71 -20.21
CA PHE A 72 13.53 11.92 -20.45
C PHE A 72 14.11 12.17 -21.84
N ILE A 73 13.28 12.29 -22.89
CA ILE A 73 13.77 12.48 -24.26
C ILE A 73 14.59 13.78 -24.36
N LYS A 74 14.07 14.87 -23.81
CA LYS A 74 14.73 16.17 -23.86
C LYS A 74 16.03 16.19 -23.07
N GLN A 75 16.03 15.54 -21.90
CA GLN A 75 17.22 15.43 -21.06
C GLN A 75 18.33 14.57 -21.69
N ALA A 76 17.96 13.44 -22.31
CA ALA A 76 18.90 12.42 -22.75
C ALA A 76 19.33 12.52 -24.23
N PHE A 77 18.46 13.03 -25.12
CA PHE A 77 18.72 13.07 -26.57
C PHE A 77 18.84 14.47 -27.13
N ASP A 78 18.04 15.43 -26.66
CA ASP A 78 18.05 16.80 -27.20
C ASP A 78 19.14 17.67 -26.56
N ASN A 79 19.73 17.21 -25.47
CA ASN A 79 20.83 17.90 -24.81
C ASN A 79 22.12 17.80 -25.65
N GLU A 80 22.60 18.95 -26.13
CA GLU A 80 23.81 19.07 -26.95
C GLU A 80 25.10 18.79 -26.16
N PHE A 81 25.08 18.90 -24.83
CA PHE A 81 26.23 18.61 -23.97
C PHE A 81 26.46 17.10 -23.74
N ILE A 82 25.57 16.24 -24.26
CA ILE A 82 25.68 14.78 -24.13
C ILE A 82 26.32 14.19 -25.38
N THR A 83 27.40 13.42 -25.19
CA THR A 83 28.11 12.77 -26.30
C THR A 83 27.29 11.64 -26.94
N GLY A 84 27.59 11.30 -28.21
CA GLY A 84 26.88 10.24 -28.93
C GLY A 84 26.88 8.88 -28.22
N GLY A 85 27.97 8.53 -27.53
CA GLY A 85 28.05 7.30 -26.73
C GLY A 85 27.06 7.30 -25.56
N LYS A 86 26.95 8.42 -24.83
CA LYS A 86 25.97 8.56 -23.75
C LYS A 86 24.52 8.57 -24.27
N LYS A 87 24.27 9.11 -25.47
CA LYS A 87 22.95 9.03 -26.13
C LYS A 87 22.58 7.59 -26.51
N ALA A 88 23.51 6.84 -27.11
CA ALA A 88 23.31 5.42 -27.43
C ALA A 88 23.02 4.60 -26.16
N GLY A 89 23.75 4.89 -25.09
CA GLY A 89 23.46 4.30 -23.79
C GLY A 89 22.06 4.66 -23.29
N ALA A 90 21.69 5.94 -23.30
CA ALA A 90 20.36 6.36 -22.86
C ALA A 90 19.22 5.71 -23.64
N ALA A 91 19.41 5.34 -24.92
CA ALA A 91 18.43 4.57 -25.68
C ALA A 91 18.21 3.16 -25.10
N VAL A 92 19.28 2.47 -24.69
CA VAL A 92 19.17 1.17 -23.99
C VAL A 92 18.53 1.37 -22.61
N GLY A 93 18.97 2.39 -21.87
CA GLY A 93 18.42 2.77 -20.56
C GLY A 93 16.93 3.13 -20.62
N LEU A 94 16.46 3.68 -21.75
CA LEU A 94 15.06 3.97 -22.00
C LEU A 94 14.23 2.69 -22.18
N VAL A 95 14.66 1.79 -23.07
CA VAL A 95 13.92 0.56 -23.38
C VAL A 95 13.82 -0.32 -22.14
N VAL A 96 14.95 -0.57 -21.48
CA VAL A 96 14.99 -1.41 -20.26
C VAL A 96 14.24 -0.71 -19.12
N GLY A 97 14.42 0.61 -18.98
CA GLY A 97 13.76 1.39 -17.94
C GLY A 97 12.24 1.41 -18.05
N LEU A 98 11.72 1.55 -19.27
CA LEU A 98 10.27 1.49 -19.55
C LEU A 98 9.69 0.12 -19.21
N VAL A 99 10.35 -0.96 -19.65
CA VAL A 99 9.91 -2.34 -19.36
C VAL A 99 9.89 -2.59 -17.85
N LEU A 100 10.97 -2.25 -17.15
CA LEU A 100 11.04 -2.40 -15.69
C LEU A 100 9.96 -1.56 -14.99
N SER A 101 9.67 -0.36 -15.47
CA SER A 101 8.62 0.50 -14.90
C SER A 101 7.23 -0.13 -15.05
N ILE A 102 6.90 -0.67 -16.22
CA ILE A 102 5.61 -1.35 -16.44
C ILE A 102 5.49 -2.60 -15.55
N VAL A 103 6.55 -3.40 -15.48
CA VAL A 103 6.60 -4.61 -14.62
C VAL A 103 6.44 -4.23 -13.15
N THR A 104 7.13 -3.18 -12.69
CA THR A 104 7.02 -2.69 -11.31
C THR A 104 5.61 -2.18 -11.01
N ALA A 105 5.00 -1.38 -11.88
CA ALA A 105 3.62 -0.92 -11.70
C ALA A 105 2.64 -2.09 -11.60
N TRP A 106 2.80 -3.11 -12.44
CA TRP A 106 2.01 -4.33 -12.39
C TRP A 106 2.23 -5.14 -11.10
N PHE A 107 3.47 -5.22 -10.60
CA PHE A 107 3.77 -5.92 -9.35
C PHE A 107 3.16 -5.19 -8.14
N LEU A 108 3.28 -3.87 -8.08
CA LEU A 108 2.66 -3.02 -7.04
C LEU A 108 1.13 -3.25 -7.00
N TYR A 109 0.48 -3.28 -8.16
CA TYR A 109 -0.94 -3.64 -8.29
C TYR A 109 -1.23 -5.05 -7.78
N SER A 110 -0.46 -6.04 -8.23
CA SER A 110 -0.71 -7.45 -7.94
C SER A 110 -0.62 -7.76 -6.46
N VAL A 111 0.40 -7.22 -5.78
CA VAL A 111 0.55 -7.34 -4.33
C VAL A 111 -0.61 -6.66 -3.61
N THR A 112 -0.93 -5.42 -3.96
CA THR A 112 -2.00 -4.66 -3.29
C THR A 112 -3.36 -5.34 -3.46
N LYS A 113 -3.66 -5.80 -4.68
CA LYS A 113 -4.87 -6.57 -4.98
C LYS A 113 -4.95 -7.84 -4.14
N LYS A 114 -3.87 -8.63 -4.09
CA LYS A 114 -3.82 -9.87 -3.29
C LYS A 114 -4.09 -9.60 -1.82
N ARG A 115 -3.51 -8.54 -1.25
CA ARG A 115 -3.73 -8.16 0.16
C ARG A 115 -5.15 -7.66 0.41
N ALA A 116 -5.75 -6.96 -0.56
CA ALA A 116 -7.16 -6.55 -0.50
C ALA A 116 -8.10 -7.77 -0.55
N GLU A 117 -7.86 -8.74 -1.42
CA GLU A 117 -8.64 -9.99 -1.49
C GLU A 117 -8.54 -10.78 -0.19
N GLN A 118 -7.32 -10.95 0.34
CA GLN A 118 -7.14 -11.58 1.64
C GLN A 118 -7.92 -10.87 2.75
N LEU A 119 -7.97 -9.52 2.75
CA LEU A 119 -8.77 -8.72 3.68
C LEU A 119 -10.28 -8.96 3.52
N ASN A 120 -10.74 -9.06 2.28
CA ASN A 120 -12.13 -9.37 1.97
C ASN A 120 -12.56 -10.76 2.44
N ASP A 121 -11.64 -11.73 2.47
CA ASP A 121 -12.00 -13.13 2.76
C ASP A 121 -12.02 -13.45 4.26
N GLN A 122 -11.66 -12.50 5.13
CA GLN A 122 -11.65 -12.73 6.58
C GLN A 122 -13.04 -12.63 7.20
N GLU A 123 -13.32 -13.51 8.15
CA GLU A 123 -14.52 -13.42 8.97
C GLU A 123 -14.55 -12.12 9.76
N TYR A 124 -15.69 -11.43 9.77
CA TYR A 124 -15.86 -10.20 10.53
C TYR A 124 -16.29 -10.53 11.96
N LYS A 125 -15.42 -10.27 12.94
CA LYS A 125 -15.65 -10.55 14.38
C LYS A 125 -15.81 -9.26 15.20
N GLY A 126 -16.28 -8.19 14.57
CA GLY A 126 -16.41 -6.85 15.17
C GLY A 126 -15.31 -5.87 14.72
N LEU A 127 -15.59 -4.58 14.84
CA LEU A 127 -14.80 -3.51 14.22
C LEU A 127 -13.37 -3.45 14.78
N LEU A 128 -13.20 -3.48 16.10
CA LEU A 128 -11.88 -3.44 16.73
C LEU A 128 -11.04 -4.66 16.36
N HIS A 129 -11.64 -5.84 16.32
CA HIS A 129 -10.94 -7.05 15.90
C HIS A 129 -10.54 -6.98 14.42
N PHE A 130 -11.45 -6.50 13.56
CA PHE A 130 -11.16 -6.33 12.15
C PHE A 130 -10.03 -5.32 11.90
N VAL A 131 -10.07 -4.16 12.54
CA VAL A 131 -9.05 -3.11 12.36
C VAL A 131 -7.69 -3.55 12.94
N PHE A 132 -7.64 -3.92 14.22
CA PHE A 132 -6.38 -4.14 14.92
C PHE A 132 -5.81 -5.54 14.72
N VAL A 133 -6.64 -6.59 14.73
CA VAL A 133 -6.14 -7.97 14.62
C VAL A 133 -6.00 -8.41 13.17
N THR A 134 -6.81 -7.87 12.26
CA THR A 134 -6.85 -8.32 10.86
C THR A 134 -6.21 -7.34 9.89
N MET A 135 -6.64 -6.07 9.89
CA MET A 135 -6.25 -5.09 8.88
C MET A 135 -4.84 -4.53 9.10
N ILE A 136 -4.51 -4.05 10.30
CA ILE A 136 -3.20 -3.41 10.57
C ILE A 136 -2.02 -4.36 10.30
N PRO A 137 -1.98 -5.63 10.77
CA PRO A 137 -0.88 -6.54 10.46
C PRO A 137 -0.67 -6.75 8.96
N ARG A 138 -1.77 -6.75 8.20
CA ARG A 138 -1.74 -6.87 6.74
C ARG A 138 -1.28 -5.59 6.07
N LEU A 139 -1.65 -4.43 6.63
CA LEU A 139 -1.20 -3.15 6.15
C LEU A 139 0.33 -3.03 6.31
N ILE A 140 0.87 -3.44 7.47
CA ILE A 140 2.32 -3.50 7.71
C ILE A 140 3.00 -4.40 6.67
N THR A 141 2.43 -5.57 6.39
CA THR A 141 2.96 -6.49 5.37
C THR A 141 2.92 -5.88 3.97
N LEU A 142 1.77 -5.30 3.60
CA LEU A 142 1.55 -4.67 2.30
C LEU A 142 2.57 -3.55 2.07
N ILE A 143 2.71 -2.65 3.04
CA ILE A 143 3.69 -1.57 3.02
C ILE A 143 5.11 -2.13 2.78
N GLY A 144 5.52 -3.15 3.52
CA GLY A 144 6.84 -3.77 3.35
C GLY A 144 7.07 -4.34 1.95
N GLU A 145 6.04 -4.96 1.36
CA GLU A 145 6.11 -5.51 0.00
C GLU A 145 6.14 -4.42 -1.07
N LEU A 146 5.40 -3.31 -0.89
CA LEU A 146 5.46 -2.15 -1.78
C LEU A 146 6.83 -1.48 -1.70
N SER A 147 7.37 -1.25 -0.50
CA SER A 147 8.69 -0.67 -0.28
C SER A 147 9.81 -1.55 -0.86
N PHE A 148 9.74 -2.87 -0.66
CA PHE A 148 10.65 -3.83 -1.29
C PHE A 148 10.66 -3.67 -2.82
N THR A 149 9.47 -3.70 -3.43
CA THR A 149 9.32 -3.62 -4.88
C THR A 149 9.91 -2.32 -5.42
N TYR A 150 9.63 -1.22 -4.74
CA TYR A 150 10.06 0.11 -5.15
C TYR A 150 11.58 0.30 -5.03
N VAL A 151 12.18 -0.11 -3.91
CA VAL A 151 13.63 -0.01 -3.73
C VAL A 151 14.39 -0.98 -4.64
N MET A 152 13.84 -2.17 -4.90
CA MET A 152 14.38 -3.12 -5.88
C MET A 152 14.39 -2.49 -7.29
N TYR A 153 13.30 -1.83 -7.68
CA TYR A 153 13.22 -1.11 -8.96
C TYR A 153 14.31 -0.05 -9.10
N ILE A 154 14.54 0.76 -8.06
CA ILE A 154 15.60 1.78 -8.05
C ILE A 154 16.98 1.13 -8.18
N GLY A 155 17.26 0.07 -7.41
CA GLY A 155 18.53 -0.64 -7.48
C GLY A 155 18.80 -1.27 -8.85
N LEU A 156 17.79 -1.88 -9.48
CA LEU A 156 17.89 -2.46 -10.82
C LEU A 156 18.13 -1.38 -11.88
N LEU A 157 17.42 -0.25 -11.80
CA LEU A 157 17.65 0.84 -12.74
C LEU A 157 19.01 1.50 -12.56
N GLN A 158 19.49 1.65 -11.33
CA GLN A 158 20.86 2.12 -11.06
C GLN A 158 21.89 1.16 -11.65
N LEU A 159 21.65 -0.15 -11.59
CA LEU A 159 22.50 -1.15 -12.25
C LEU A 159 22.51 -0.92 -13.76
N VAL A 160 21.34 -0.78 -14.38
CA VAL A 160 21.20 -0.53 -15.82
C VAL A 160 21.93 0.74 -16.23
N ALA A 161 21.70 1.85 -15.53
CA ALA A 161 22.36 3.13 -15.79
C ALA A 161 23.89 3.01 -15.72
N THR A 162 24.39 2.29 -14.71
CA THR A 162 25.83 2.08 -14.52
C THR A 162 26.43 1.22 -15.63
N LEU A 163 25.78 0.10 -16.00
CA LEU A 163 26.24 -0.78 -17.07
C LEU A 163 26.30 -0.08 -18.42
N VAL A 164 25.36 0.83 -18.64
CA VAL A 164 25.18 1.56 -19.88
C VAL A 164 25.95 2.90 -19.90
N GLY A 165 26.51 3.31 -18.75
CA GLY A 165 27.29 4.54 -18.62
C GLY A 165 26.50 5.82 -18.94
N SER A 166 25.19 5.80 -18.69
CA SER A 166 24.29 6.91 -19.03
C SER A 166 23.03 6.92 -18.17
N LEU A 167 22.09 7.82 -18.46
CA LEU A 167 20.78 7.90 -17.82
C LEU A 167 19.93 6.65 -18.11
N ALA A 168 19.20 6.17 -17.09
CA ALA A 168 18.15 5.16 -17.26
C ALA A 168 16.77 5.77 -17.01
N TYR A 169 15.78 5.37 -17.80
CA TYR A 169 14.43 5.90 -17.67
C TYR A 169 13.75 5.35 -16.42
N ALA A 170 13.43 6.25 -15.49
CA ALA A 170 12.98 5.90 -14.14
C ALA A 170 11.70 6.66 -13.72
N PRO A 171 10.62 6.61 -14.51
CA PRO A 171 9.42 7.44 -14.30
C PRO A 171 8.72 7.20 -12.96
N LEU A 172 8.83 5.99 -12.40
CA LEU A 172 8.18 5.69 -11.14
C LEU A 172 8.90 6.30 -9.94
N LEU A 173 10.06 6.96 -10.10
CA LEU A 173 10.69 7.72 -9.01
C LEU A 173 9.74 8.78 -8.42
N SER A 174 8.81 9.29 -9.24
CA SER A 174 7.76 10.22 -8.82
C SER A 174 6.74 9.60 -7.85
N TYR A 175 6.72 8.27 -7.68
CA TYR A 175 6.00 7.58 -6.60
C TYR A 175 6.67 7.66 -5.25
N GLY A 176 7.93 8.12 -5.21
CA GLY A 176 8.72 8.27 -3.99
C GLY A 176 7.90 8.91 -2.89
N LEU A 177 7.30 10.08 -3.15
CA LEU A 177 6.55 10.82 -2.14
C LEU A 177 5.37 10.04 -1.53
N VAL A 178 4.72 9.14 -2.27
CA VAL A 178 3.53 8.39 -1.82
C VAL A 178 3.92 7.14 -1.03
N LEU A 179 5.06 6.53 -1.35
CA LEU A 179 5.57 5.33 -0.68
C LEU A 179 6.52 5.66 0.49
N THR A 180 7.10 6.85 0.52
CA THR A 180 8.06 7.28 1.54
C THR A 180 7.43 7.93 2.77
N THR A 181 6.16 8.34 2.73
CA THR A 181 5.43 8.89 3.91
C THR A 181 5.02 7.84 4.93
N VAL A 182 5.49 6.61 4.75
CA VAL A 182 5.22 5.49 5.63
C VAL A 182 6.24 5.48 6.77
N PRO A 183 5.80 5.42 8.04
CA PRO A 183 6.69 5.27 9.18
C PRO A 183 7.66 4.10 9.02
N GLY A 184 8.96 4.38 9.14
CA GLY A 184 10.04 3.40 8.96
C GLY A 184 10.67 3.38 7.56
N VAL A 185 10.08 4.07 6.57
CA VAL A 185 10.68 4.29 5.24
C VAL A 185 11.38 5.66 5.17
N ASP A 186 11.08 6.59 6.07
CA ASP A 186 11.62 7.97 6.08
C ASP A 186 13.17 8.03 6.03
N MET A 187 13.84 7.10 6.72
CA MET A 187 15.30 7.05 6.74
C MET A 187 15.89 6.61 5.39
N ILE A 188 15.13 5.84 4.61
CA ILE A 188 15.52 5.31 3.29
C ILE A 188 15.09 6.28 2.19
N ALA A 189 13.95 6.93 2.36
CA ALA A 189 13.41 7.97 1.47
C ALA A 189 14.43 9.07 1.16
N ASN A 190 15.12 9.54 2.20
CA ASN A 190 16.15 10.58 2.08
C ASN A 190 17.44 10.09 1.39
N MET A 191 17.60 8.78 1.23
CA MET A 191 18.72 8.17 0.51
C MET A 191 18.36 7.80 -0.93
N LEU A 192 17.10 7.98 -1.34
CA LEU A 192 16.66 7.67 -2.70
C LEU A 192 17.15 8.75 -3.68
N PRO A 193 17.76 8.35 -4.80
CA PRO A 193 18.21 9.30 -5.80
C PRO A 193 17.01 9.95 -6.50
N ASN A 194 17.08 11.27 -6.70
CA ASN A 194 16.08 12.02 -7.49
C ASN A 194 16.18 11.72 -9.00
N THR A 195 17.33 11.21 -9.46
CA THR A 195 17.59 10.84 -10.85
C THR A 195 18.53 9.64 -10.89
N ILE A 196 18.29 8.72 -11.82
CA ILE A 196 19.14 7.54 -12.01
C ILE A 196 20.12 7.78 -13.16
N TYR A 197 21.40 7.87 -12.81
CA TYR A 197 22.49 8.19 -13.73
C TYR A 197 23.68 7.24 -13.49
N GLY A 198 24.33 6.86 -14.58
CA GLY A 198 25.58 6.12 -14.56
C GLY A 198 26.70 6.86 -15.28
N ASP A 199 27.92 6.68 -14.80
CA ASP A 199 29.13 7.16 -15.44
C ASP A 199 30.22 6.10 -15.37
N TYR A 200 30.92 5.85 -16.47
CA TYR A 200 31.99 4.85 -16.50
C TYR A 200 33.19 5.28 -15.64
N ASP A 201 33.41 6.58 -15.48
CA ASP A 201 34.45 7.10 -14.58
C ASP A 201 34.16 6.75 -13.11
N ASN A 202 32.88 6.59 -12.75
CA ASN A 202 32.41 6.22 -11.42
C ASN A 202 31.75 4.84 -11.39
N PHE A 203 32.14 3.94 -12.29
CA PHE A 203 31.49 2.63 -12.47
C PHE A 203 31.41 1.82 -11.17
N SER A 204 32.51 1.76 -10.41
CA SER A 204 32.56 1.06 -9.11
C SER A 204 31.52 1.60 -8.11
N GLY A 205 31.41 2.93 -8.00
CA GLY A 205 30.42 3.57 -7.13
C GLY A 205 28.99 3.30 -7.59
N GLY A 206 28.73 3.33 -8.91
CA GLY A 206 27.43 3.00 -9.48
C GLY A 206 26.98 1.57 -9.19
N ILE A 207 27.91 0.60 -9.30
CA ILE A 207 27.64 -0.81 -8.96
C ILE A 207 27.36 -0.96 -7.46
N GLN A 208 28.14 -0.28 -6.60
CA GLN A 208 27.89 -0.31 -5.15
C GLN A 208 26.50 0.23 -4.80
N LEU A 209 26.11 1.38 -5.36
CA LEU A 209 24.77 1.95 -5.14
C LEU A 209 23.65 1.02 -5.62
N ALA A 210 23.82 0.41 -6.79
CA ALA A 210 22.87 -0.56 -7.32
C ALA A 210 22.71 -1.77 -6.39
N LEU A 211 23.83 -2.34 -5.92
CA LEU A 211 23.82 -3.47 -5.00
C LEU A 211 23.23 -3.11 -3.64
N VAL A 212 23.51 -1.91 -3.11
CA VAL A 212 22.89 -1.41 -1.88
C VAL A 212 21.38 -1.31 -2.04
N GLY A 213 20.86 -0.83 -3.18
CA GLY A 213 19.42 -0.82 -3.45
C GLY A 213 18.83 -2.23 -3.51
N ILE A 214 19.46 -3.15 -4.25
CA ILE A 214 18.98 -4.52 -4.41
C ILE A 214 19.00 -5.28 -3.07
N VAL A 215 20.12 -5.29 -2.36
CA VAL A 215 20.25 -5.96 -1.04
C VAL A 215 19.38 -5.25 0.01
N GLY A 216 19.38 -3.92 0.00
CA GLY A 216 18.59 -3.10 0.90
C GLY A 216 17.10 -3.39 0.77
N SER A 217 16.59 -3.63 -0.44
CA SER A 217 15.19 -4.00 -0.64
C SER A 217 14.82 -5.26 0.14
N VAL A 218 15.65 -6.31 0.11
CA VAL A 218 15.41 -7.56 0.84
C VAL A 218 15.45 -7.36 2.35
N LEU A 219 16.35 -6.51 2.84
CA LEU A 219 16.43 -6.14 4.26
C LEU A 219 15.17 -5.39 4.72
N ILE A 220 14.66 -4.47 3.89
CA ILE A 220 13.39 -3.76 4.15
C ILE A 220 12.26 -4.75 4.27
N LEU A 221 12.13 -5.69 3.33
CA LEU A 221 11.09 -6.71 3.37
C LEU A 221 11.17 -7.49 4.69
N THR A 222 12.37 -7.96 5.03
CA THR A 222 12.62 -8.69 6.28
C THR A 222 12.22 -7.86 7.51
N ALA A 223 12.62 -6.59 7.56
CA ALA A 223 12.28 -5.69 8.66
C ALA A 223 10.77 -5.52 8.83
N TYR A 224 10.00 -5.36 7.75
CA TYR A 224 8.54 -5.22 7.83
C TYR A 224 7.84 -6.51 8.29
N TYR A 225 8.36 -7.68 7.91
CA TYR A 225 7.85 -8.95 8.44
C TYR A 225 8.17 -9.07 9.94
N ILE A 226 9.33 -8.63 10.40
CA ILE A 226 9.65 -8.54 11.83
C ILE A 226 8.74 -7.54 12.55
N TYR A 227 8.51 -6.34 11.99
CA TYR A 227 7.61 -5.34 12.56
C TYR A 227 6.18 -5.87 12.71
N ARG A 228 5.69 -6.65 11.75
CA ARG A 228 4.39 -7.33 11.88
C ARG A 228 4.36 -8.27 13.07
N GLU A 229 5.41 -9.05 13.31
CA GLU A 229 5.47 -9.94 14.46
C GLU A 229 5.56 -9.18 15.78
N ILE A 230 6.35 -8.10 15.82
CA ILE A 230 6.41 -7.20 17.00
C ILE A 230 5.02 -6.62 17.29
N TYR A 231 4.32 -6.16 16.26
CA TYR A 231 2.95 -5.65 16.39
C TYR A 231 1.99 -6.72 16.94
N ASN A 232 2.02 -7.93 16.38
CA ASN A 232 1.19 -9.04 16.85
C ASN A 232 1.51 -9.41 18.30
N TYR A 233 2.78 -9.38 18.70
CA TYR A 233 3.21 -9.62 20.07
C TYR A 233 2.71 -8.52 21.02
N ALA A 234 2.85 -7.25 20.65
CA ALA A 234 2.33 -6.12 21.42
C ALA A 234 0.81 -6.22 21.58
N LEU A 235 0.09 -6.59 20.53
CA LEU A 235 -1.36 -6.77 20.56
C LEU A 235 -1.76 -7.91 21.53
N LYS A 236 -1.02 -9.03 21.54
CA LYS A 236 -1.22 -10.10 22.54
C LYS A 236 -0.99 -9.60 23.97
N LEU A 237 0.04 -8.78 24.19
CA LEU A 237 0.34 -8.20 25.50
C LEU A 237 -0.80 -7.27 25.96
N VAL A 238 -1.29 -6.40 25.08
CA VAL A 238 -2.43 -5.52 25.37
C VAL A 238 -3.69 -6.33 25.65
N MET A 239 -4.00 -7.35 24.85
CA MET A 239 -5.15 -8.23 25.11
C MET A 239 -5.02 -8.94 26.47
N ALA A 240 -3.82 -9.42 26.82
CA ALA A 240 -3.55 -10.03 28.11
C ALA A 240 -3.74 -9.03 29.27
N LEU A 241 -3.25 -7.80 29.11
CA LEU A 241 -3.38 -6.73 30.10
C LEU A 241 -4.86 -6.32 30.30
N ILE A 242 -5.61 -6.18 29.22
CA ILE A 242 -7.07 -5.93 29.27
C ILE A 242 -7.78 -7.10 29.93
N SER A 243 -7.40 -8.34 29.63
CA SER A 243 -7.97 -9.54 30.28
C SER A 243 -7.62 -9.67 31.76
N PHE A 244 -6.57 -8.97 32.22
CA PHE A 244 -6.16 -8.92 33.62
C PHE A 244 -6.88 -7.81 34.42
N LEU A 245 -7.38 -6.76 33.74
CA LEU A 245 -8.15 -5.68 34.36
C LEU A 245 -9.51 -6.07 35.02
N PRO A 246 -10.21 -7.18 34.70
CA PRO A 246 -11.50 -7.52 35.31
C PRO A 246 -11.37 -8.36 36.59
N LYS A 247 -10.38 -8.06 37.45
CA LYS A 247 -10.39 -8.48 38.87
C LYS A 247 -10.17 -7.36 39.88
N PHE A 248 -9.75 -6.17 39.46
CA PHE A 248 -9.58 -5.01 40.35
C PHE A 248 -10.73 -3.99 40.25
N ALA A 249 -11.56 -4.05 39.21
CA ALA A 249 -12.60 -3.05 38.94
C ALA A 249 -14.04 -3.49 39.29
N ILE A 250 -14.29 -4.76 39.65
CA ILE A 250 -15.55 -5.12 40.31
C ILE A 250 -15.38 -4.72 41.78
N PRO A 251 -15.99 -3.61 42.23
CA PRO A 251 -15.70 -3.09 43.55
C PRO A 251 -16.26 -4.06 44.58
N LEU A 252 -15.53 -4.19 45.68
CA LEU A 252 -15.94 -4.71 46.99
C LEU A 252 -17.33 -4.18 47.48
N ALA A 253 -17.97 -3.25 46.76
CA ALA A 253 -19.28 -2.69 47.05
C ALA A 253 -20.48 -3.62 46.77
N ILE A 254 -20.35 -4.65 45.91
CA ILE A 254 -21.47 -5.58 45.64
C ILE A 254 -21.47 -6.77 46.63
N ARG A 255 -20.34 -7.02 47.32
CA ARG A 255 -20.20 -8.19 48.20
C ARG A 255 -20.74 -7.99 49.63
N ASN A 256 -21.02 -6.75 50.06
CA ASN A 256 -21.55 -6.46 51.40
C ASN A 256 -23.05 -6.14 51.46
N LYS A 257 -23.81 -6.37 50.38
CA LYS A 257 -25.28 -6.12 50.36
C LYS A 257 -26.15 -7.37 50.48
N SER A 258 -25.57 -8.56 50.63
CA SER A 258 -26.32 -9.82 50.83
C SER A 258 -26.24 -10.38 52.25
N GLU A 259 -25.68 -9.63 53.20
CA GLU A 259 -25.70 -9.96 54.63
C GLU A 259 -26.34 -8.80 55.38
N ASN A 260 -27.68 -8.73 55.33
CA ASN A 260 -28.56 -8.11 56.32
C ASN A 260 -30.00 -8.50 56.01
#